data_AF-A0A1R3H047-F1
#
_entry.id   AF-A0A1R3H047-F1
#
_cell.length_a   1.000
_cell.length_b   1.000
_cell.length_c   1.000
_cell.angle_alpha   90.00
_cell.angle_beta   90.00
_cell.angle_gamma   90.00
#
_symmetry.space_group_name_H-M   'P 1'
#
loop_
_entity.id
_entity.type
_entity.pdbx_description
1 polymer ?
#
loop_
_entity_poly.entity_id
_entity_poly.type
_entity_poly.pdbx_seq_one_letter_code
_entity_poly.pdbx_strand_id
1 'polypeptide(L)'
;MVPEWQAAYMDYTSLKTLLKEIHGLKQKESQPDTPTRRLERALSLYRSFSGLIQRHHQRATSFDYNHHDVENQAILVNSVQGNGSGKYVTTFLMAAEDGAEYEQEFFRMLDNELNKVDEFYRSKVKEVVAEADALTKQMDAFIAFRIKTEKIEMDFEVSID
;
A
#
# COMPACT_ATOMS: atom_id res chain seq x y z
N MET A 1 1.65 -20.19 -3.45
CA MET A 1 0.79 -19.08 -3.91
C MET A 1 -0.56 -19.66 -4.27
N VAL A 2 -1.68 -19.03 -3.88
CA VAL A 2 -3.03 -19.44 -4.30
C VAL A 2 -3.16 -19.13 -5.80
N PRO A 3 -3.47 -20.11 -6.67
CA PRO A 3 -3.49 -19.90 -8.12
C PRO A 3 -4.42 -18.77 -8.56
N GLU A 4 -5.57 -18.65 -7.89
CA GLU A 4 -6.60 -17.64 -8.17
C GLU A 4 -6.13 -16.20 -7.87
N TRP A 5 -5.08 -16.04 -7.05
CA TRP A 5 -4.58 -14.73 -6.63
C TRP A 5 -3.36 -14.29 -7.42
N GLN A 6 -2.87 -15.14 -8.32
CA GLN A 6 -1.66 -14.88 -9.09
C GLN A 6 -1.81 -13.63 -9.98
N ALA A 7 -3.00 -13.41 -10.57
CA ALA A 7 -3.27 -12.24 -11.40
C ALA A 7 -3.35 -10.92 -10.60
N ALA A 8 -3.75 -11.00 -9.34
CA ALA A 8 -3.85 -9.87 -8.43
C ALA A 8 -2.54 -9.55 -7.71
N TYR A 9 -1.54 -10.43 -7.82
CA TYR A 9 -0.26 -10.22 -7.20
C TYR A 9 0.49 -9.05 -7.85
N MET A 10 1.32 -8.42 -7.03
CA MET A 10 2.18 -7.30 -7.42
C MET A 10 3.26 -7.78 -8.40
N ASP A 11 3.45 -7.08 -9.50
CA ASP A 11 4.55 -7.40 -10.43
C ASP A 11 5.89 -6.88 -9.92
N TYR A 12 6.49 -7.64 -9.01
CA TYR A 12 7.83 -7.35 -8.51
C TYR A 12 8.92 -7.42 -9.58
N THR A 13 8.70 -8.12 -10.70
CA THR A 13 9.75 -8.29 -11.70
C THR A 13 9.97 -7.00 -12.49
N SER A 14 8.88 -6.36 -12.94
CA SER A 14 8.94 -5.06 -13.61
C SER A 14 9.43 -3.95 -12.68
N LEU A 15 8.96 -3.91 -11.42
CA LEU A 15 9.49 -2.94 -10.46
C LEU A 15 10.99 -3.12 -10.21
N LYS A 16 11.46 -4.38 -10.11
CA LYS A 16 12.86 -4.68 -9.89
C LYS A 16 13.73 -4.33 -11.10
N THR A 17 13.23 -4.51 -12.32
CA THR A 17 13.96 -4.09 -13.53
C THR A 17 14.07 -2.57 -13.58
N LEU A 18 12.99 -1.85 -13.31
CA LEU A 18 12.98 -0.39 -13.30
C LEU A 18 13.93 0.18 -12.23
N LEU A 19 13.93 -0.43 -11.03
CA LEU A 19 14.88 -0.06 -9.97
C LEU A 19 16.35 -0.28 -10.37
N LYS A 20 16.65 -1.35 -11.10
CA LYS A 20 18.00 -1.62 -11.60
C LYS A 20 18.43 -0.64 -12.68
N GLU A 21 17.50 -0.22 -13.54
CA GLU A 21 17.76 0.79 -14.58
C GLU A 21 18.11 2.13 -13.95
N ILE A 22 17.33 2.59 -12.95
CA ILE A 22 17.64 3.79 -12.16
C ILE A 22 19.04 3.70 -11.56
N HIS A 23 19.38 2.57 -10.93
CA HIS A 23 20.68 2.38 -10.32
C HIS A 23 21.82 2.41 -11.35
N GLY A 24 21.62 1.83 -12.54
CA GLY A 24 22.61 1.84 -13.62
C GLY A 24 22.85 3.24 -14.20
N LEU A 25 21.80 4.04 -14.35
CA LEU A 25 21.88 5.42 -14.83
C LEU A 25 22.70 6.29 -13.87
N LYS A 26 22.42 6.21 -12.57
CA LYS A 26 23.17 6.95 -11.53
C LYS A 26 24.65 6.59 -11.47
N GLN A 27 24.98 5.31 -11.67
CA GLN A 27 26.37 4.86 -11.72
C GLN A 27 27.11 5.42 -12.94
N LYS A 28 26.44 5.53 -14.09
CA LYS A 28 27.01 6.06 -15.33
C LYS A 28 27.23 7.57 -15.25
N GLU A 29 26.32 8.30 -14.61
CA GLU A 29 26.43 9.75 -14.40
C GLU A 29 27.54 10.14 -13.41
N SER A 30 27.93 9.21 -12.52
CA SER A 30 29.05 9.40 -11.58
C SER A 30 30.46 9.21 -12.20
N GLN A 31 30.59 8.86 -13.48
CA GLN A 31 31.89 8.74 -14.16
C GLN A 31 32.36 10.13 -14.67
N PRO A 32 33.53 10.64 -14.24
CA PRO A 32 33.93 12.03 -14.52
C PRO A 32 34.79 12.14 -15.79
N ASP A 33 34.17 12.44 -16.94
CA ASP A 33 34.90 12.99 -18.08
C ASP A 33 34.97 14.52 -17.94
N THR A 34 35.98 15.02 -17.24
CA THR A 34 36.69 16.32 -17.37
C THR A 34 37.20 16.89 -16.02
N PRO A 35 38.46 17.35 -15.92
CA PRO A 35 39.08 17.66 -14.62
C PRO A 35 38.86 19.10 -14.09
N THR A 36 38.08 19.96 -14.76
CA THR A 36 38.04 21.41 -14.45
C THR A 36 36.81 21.90 -13.68
N ARG A 37 35.79 21.06 -13.45
CA ARG A 37 34.53 21.46 -12.78
C ARG A 37 34.37 20.86 -11.37
N ARG A 38 35.47 20.78 -10.61
CA ARG A 38 35.52 20.03 -9.32
C ARG A 38 35.28 20.91 -8.09
N LEU A 39 35.48 22.23 -8.17
CA LEU A 39 35.43 23.10 -6.98
C LEU A 39 34.03 23.68 -6.70
N GLU A 40 33.27 24.10 -7.71
CA GLU A 40 31.92 24.69 -7.48
C GLU A 40 30.85 23.63 -7.17
N ARG A 41 31.00 22.41 -7.67
CA ARG A 41 30.12 21.28 -7.33
C ARG A 41 30.36 20.72 -5.92
N ALA A 42 31.50 21.01 -5.30
CA ALA A 42 31.82 20.44 -3.99
C ALA A 42 30.85 20.88 -2.87
N LEU A 43 30.19 22.03 -3.04
CA LEU A 43 29.18 22.50 -2.08
C LEU A 43 27.76 21.97 -2.39
N SER A 44 27.46 21.53 -3.63
CA SER A 44 26.14 20.98 -3.99
C SER A 44 26.07 19.45 -3.95
N LEU A 45 27.21 18.75 -4.00
CA LEU A 45 27.29 17.29 -4.06
C LEU A 45 27.23 16.57 -2.70
N TYR A 46 27.18 17.30 -1.57
CA TYR A 46 27.02 16.66 -0.26
C TYR A 46 25.59 16.12 -0.02
N ARG A 47 24.64 16.36 -0.93
CA ARG A 47 23.25 15.89 -0.81
C ARG A 47 22.99 14.64 -1.65
N SER A 48 23.81 13.60 -1.48
CA SER A 48 23.50 12.27 -2.00
C SER A 48 22.64 11.51 -0.98
N PHE A 49 21.69 10.73 -1.49
CA PHE A 49 20.64 10.00 -0.78
C PHE A 49 21.15 8.89 0.18
N SER A 50 22.05 9.19 1.11
CA SER A 50 22.44 8.30 2.21
C SER A 50 21.40 8.28 3.35
N GLY A 51 20.26 8.96 3.19
CA GLY A 51 19.16 9.00 4.16
C GLY A 51 18.17 7.84 4.09
N LEU A 52 18.08 7.12 2.96
CA LEU A 52 17.09 6.03 2.80
C LEU A 52 17.54 4.70 3.41
N ILE A 53 18.85 4.46 3.50
CA ILE A 53 19.39 3.13 3.87
C ILE A 53 19.95 3.12 5.30
N GLN A 54 20.13 4.27 5.95
CA GLN A 54 20.90 4.40 7.20
C GLN A 54 20.08 4.91 8.39
N ARG A 55 18.81 4.52 8.51
CA ARG A 55 18.01 4.78 9.71
C ARG A 55 17.39 3.52 10.33
N HIS A 56 18.10 2.40 10.27
CA HIS A 56 17.91 1.34 11.25
C HIS A 56 18.67 1.74 12.52
N HIS A 57 17.98 1.84 13.65
CA HIS A 57 18.49 2.04 15.04
C HIS A 57 18.29 3.39 15.74
N GLN A 58 17.18 4.10 15.51
CA GLN A 58 16.64 4.98 16.55
C GLN A 58 15.10 4.81 16.63
N ARG A 59 14.70 3.97 17.58
CA ARG A 59 13.39 3.85 18.26
C ARG A 59 12.14 4.44 17.60
N ALA A 60 11.18 3.54 17.40
CA ALA A 60 9.76 3.81 17.57
C ALA A 60 9.49 4.56 18.89
N THR A 61 8.74 5.66 18.82
CA THR A 61 7.50 5.93 19.58
C THR A 61 7.06 7.37 19.33
N SER A 62 5.74 7.55 19.27
CA SER A 62 4.99 8.81 19.36
C SER A 62 4.65 9.48 18.04
N PHE A 63 3.36 9.37 17.71
CA PHE A 63 2.62 10.35 16.92
C PHE A 63 2.83 11.73 17.55
N ASP A 64 3.67 12.58 16.93
CA ASP A 64 3.68 14.00 17.26
C ASP A 64 3.61 14.81 15.98
N TYR A 65 2.41 15.34 15.73
CA TYR A 65 2.13 16.34 14.71
C TYR A 65 2.70 17.66 15.21
N ASN A 66 4.00 17.90 15.07
CA ASN A 66 4.56 19.24 14.92
C ASN A 66 6.08 19.16 14.75
N HIS A 67 6.59 19.87 13.74
CA HIS A 67 8.00 19.97 13.39
C HIS A 67 8.56 18.82 12.53
N HIS A 68 7.92 18.57 11.39
CA HIS A 68 8.61 17.93 10.27
C HIS A 68 9.41 18.98 9.52
N ASP A 69 10.73 18.84 9.59
CA ASP A 69 11.70 19.53 8.75
C ASP A 69 11.44 19.16 7.28
N VAL A 70 10.58 19.94 6.62
CA VAL A 70 10.08 19.71 5.26
C VAL A 70 11.21 19.69 4.24
N GLU A 71 12.34 20.34 4.53
CA GLU A 71 13.51 20.34 3.64
C GLU A 71 14.16 18.95 3.51
N ASN A 72 13.96 18.05 4.49
CA ASN A 72 14.62 16.75 4.53
C ASN A 72 13.75 15.57 4.08
N GLN A 73 12.49 15.81 3.66
CA GLN A 73 11.66 14.75 3.06
C GLN A 73 11.80 14.73 1.54
N ALA A 74 12.36 13.65 1.01
CA ALA A 74 12.40 13.41 -0.44
C ALA A 74 11.15 12.69 -0.98
N ILE A 75 10.40 12.00 -0.11
CA ILE A 75 9.25 11.16 -0.48
C ILE A 75 8.08 11.53 0.42
N LEU A 76 6.96 11.91 -0.21
CA LEU A 76 5.70 12.19 0.46
C LEU A 76 4.65 11.18 0.00
N VAL A 77 4.08 10.40 0.92
CA VAL A 77 3.00 9.45 0.62
C VAL A 77 1.67 10.06 1.04
N ASN A 78 0.79 10.26 0.07
CA ASN A 78 -0.54 10.83 0.27
C ASN A 78 -1.60 9.74 0.16
N SER A 79 -2.62 9.81 1.00
CA SER A 79 -3.86 9.06 0.81
C SER A 79 -4.87 9.95 0.11
N VAL A 80 -5.23 9.60 -1.12
CA VAL A 80 -6.23 10.30 -1.92
C VAL A 80 -7.55 9.56 -1.75
N GLN A 81 -8.52 10.22 -1.11
CA GLN A 81 -9.85 9.65 -0.95
C GLN A 81 -10.64 9.80 -2.26
N GLY A 82 -10.85 8.70 -2.99
CA GLY A 82 -11.65 8.67 -4.21
C GLY A 82 -12.78 7.64 -4.11
N ASN A 83 -14.01 8.01 -4.50
CA ASN A 83 -15.19 7.13 -4.64
C ASN A 83 -15.35 6.03 -3.57
N GLY A 84 -15.09 6.35 -2.30
CA GLY A 84 -15.30 5.43 -1.16
C GLY A 84 -14.16 4.47 -0.84
N SER A 85 -13.02 4.54 -1.55
CA SER A 85 -11.78 3.82 -1.19
C SER A 85 -10.56 4.72 -1.35
N GLY A 86 -9.77 4.89 -0.29
CA GLY A 86 -8.52 5.65 -0.36
C GLY A 86 -7.51 4.94 -1.27
N LYS A 87 -6.92 5.67 -2.22
CA LYS A 87 -5.75 5.23 -2.98
C LYS A 87 -4.50 5.89 -2.43
N TYR A 88 -3.38 5.20 -2.49
CA TYR A 88 -2.09 5.77 -2.12
C TYR A 88 -1.41 6.36 -3.35
N VAL A 89 -0.88 7.57 -3.21
CA VAL A 89 -0.10 8.25 -4.24
C VAL A 89 1.17 8.80 -3.60
N THR A 90 2.30 8.42 -4.17
CA THR A 90 3.62 8.82 -3.74
C THR A 90 4.11 9.98 -4.60
N THR A 91 4.44 11.10 -3.95
CA THR A 91 5.02 12.28 -4.58
C THR A 91 6.51 12.34 -4.25
N PHE A 92 7.35 12.34 -5.29
CA PHE A 92 8.77 12.56 -5.15
C PHE A 92 9.06 14.07 -5.13
N LEU A 93 9.57 14.58 -4.01
CA LEU A 93 9.72 16.02 -3.76
C LEU A 93 10.98 16.63 -4.40
N MET A 94 11.91 15.79 -4.87
CA MET A 94 13.14 16.22 -5.56
C MET A 94 12.98 16.24 -7.09
N ALA A 95 11.76 16.46 -7.59
CA ALA A 95 11.41 16.46 -9.02
C ALA A 95 12.12 17.53 -9.87
N ALA A 96 12.82 18.48 -9.25
CA ALA A 96 13.60 19.51 -9.95
C ALA A 96 15.06 19.10 -10.24
N GLU A 97 15.49 17.92 -9.77
CA GLU A 97 16.83 17.38 -10.02
C GLU A 97 16.90 16.67 -11.38
N ASP A 98 18.04 16.78 -12.06
CA ASP A 98 18.28 16.11 -13.35
C ASP A 98 18.22 14.58 -13.13
N GLY A 99 17.42 13.89 -13.96
CA GLY A 99 17.18 12.44 -13.82
C GLY A 99 16.07 12.04 -12.84
N ALA A 100 15.38 12.99 -12.18
CA ALA A 100 14.27 12.69 -11.28
C ALA A 100 13.04 12.07 -11.96
N GLU A 101 12.96 12.12 -13.30
CA GLU A 101 11.88 11.48 -14.06
C GLU A 101 11.80 9.97 -13.83
N TYR A 102 12.94 9.29 -13.61
CA TYR A 102 12.98 7.85 -13.44
C TYR A 102 12.42 7.43 -12.07
N GLU A 103 12.75 8.16 -11.00
CA GLU A 103 12.16 7.96 -9.67
C GLU A 103 10.67 8.25 -9.68
N GLN A 104 10.23 9.32 -10.37
CA GLN A 104 8.81 9.62 -10.49
C GLN A 104 8.06 8.50 -11.21
N GLU A 105 8.68 7.92 -12.25
CA GLU A 105 8.13 6.77 -12.96
C GLU A 105 8.04 5.52 -12.08
N PHE A 106 9.09 5.25 -11.31
CA PHE A 106 9.11 4.15 -10.36
C PHE A 106 7.97 4.25 -9.35
N PHE A 107 7.81 5.41 -8.70
CA PHE A 107 6.76 5.61 -7.70
C PHE A 107 5.37 5.52 -8.31
N ARG A 108 5.16 6.04 -9.53
CA ARG A 108 3.90 5.88 -10.25
C ARG A 108 3.56 4.41 -10.50
N MET A 109 4.54 3.61 -10.91
CA MET A 109 4.34 2.17 -11.15
C MET A 109 4.11 1.40 -9.85
N LEU A 110 4.87 1.74 -8.80
CA LEU A 110 4.70 1.17 -7.46
C LEU A 110 3.31 1.42 -6.90
N ASP A 111 2.82 2.66 -6.98
CA ASP A 111 1.48 3.01 -6.52
C ASP A 111 0.41 2.23 -7.30
N ASN A 112 0.56 2.06 -8.62
CA ASN A 112 -0.39 1.29 -9.42
C ASN A 112 -0.46 -0.18 -8.97
N GLU A 113 0.70 -0.81 -8.79
CA GLU A 113 0.77 -2.21 -8.38
C GLU A 113 0.29 -2.42 -6.95
N LEU A 114 0.60 -1.52 -6.02
CA LEU A 114 0.11 -1.59 -4.64
C LEU A 114 -1.40 -1.33 -4.54
N ASN A 115 -1.91 -0.32 -5.23
CA ASN A 115 -3.34 -0.01 -5.24
C ASN A 115 -4.15 -1.16 -5.86
N LYS A 116 -3.62 -1.83 -6.90
CA LYS A 116 -4.22 -3.05 -7.48
C LYS A 116 -4.37 -4.16 -6.43
N VAL A 117 -3.33 -4.41 -5.63
CA VAL A 117 -3.35 -5.42 -4.58
C VAL A 117 -4.34 -5.03 -3.46
N ASP A 118 -4.34 -3.76 -3.05
CA ASP A 118 -5.27 -3.24 -2.03
C ASP A 118 -6.73 -3.36 -2.48
N GLU A 119 -7.04 -2.97 -3.71
CA GLU A 119 -8.38 -3.11 -4.30
C GLU A 119 -8.83 -4.58 -4.34
N PHE A 120 -7.94 -5.49 -4.75
CA PHE A 120 -8.22 -6.92 -4.76
C PHE A 120 -8.53 -7.45 -3.36
N TYR A 121 -7.68 -7.12 -2.38
CA TYR A 121 -7.87 -7.57 -1.00
C TYR A 121 -9.19 -7.05 -0.42
N ARG A 122 -9.49 -5.76 -0.61
CA ARG A 122 -10.77 -5.17 -0.20
C ARG A 122 -11.96 -5.87 -0.83
N SER A 123 -11.88 -6.22 -2.11
CA SER A 123 -12.92 -6.96 -2.81
C SER A 123 -13.15 -8.33 -2.17
N LYS A 124 -12.07 -9.08 -1.91
CA LYS A 124 -12.15 -10.40 -1.27
C LYS A 124 -12.66 -10.35 0.16
N VAL A 125 -12.28 -9.34 0.93
CA VAL A 125 -12.85 -9.15 2.27
C VAL A 125 -14.34 -8.87 2.20
N LYS A 126 -14.79 -8.02 1.26
CA LYS A 126 -16.24 -7.75 1.07
C LYS A 126 -17.03 -9.01 0.70
N GLU A 127 -16.48 -9.84 -0.19
CA GLU A 127 -17.07 -11.12 -0.59
C GLU A 127 -17.26 -12.06 0.61
N VAL A 128 -16.20 -12.30 1.38
CA VAL A 128 -16.24 -13.20 2.54
C VAL A 128 -17.17 -12.68 3.63
N VAL A 129 -17.22 -11.37 3.86
CA VAL A 129 -18.16 -10.75 4.81
C VAL A 129 -19.61 -10.96 4.36
N ALA A 130 -19.91 -10.77 3.07
CA ALA A 130 -21.25 -10.98 2.54
C ALA A 130 -21.71 -12.45 2.65
N GLU A 131 -20.81 -13.41 2.44
CA GLU A 131 -21.08 -14.84 2.65
C GLU A 131 -21.37 -15.15 4.12
N ALA A 132 -20.58 -14.61 5.05
CA ALA A 132 -20.80 -14.77 6.48
C ALA A 132 -22.14 -14.16 6.94
N ASP A 133 -22.52 -13.00 6.41
CA ASP A 133 -23.81 -12.37 6.68
C ASP A 133 -24.98 -13.21 6.15
N ALA A 134 -24.84 -13.80 4.96
CA ALA A 134 -25.85 -14.69 4.39
C ALA A 134 -26.02 -15.96 5.24
N LEU A 135 -24.91 -16.56 5.69
CA LEU A 135 -24.93 -17.72 6.56
C LEU A 135 -25.57 -17.42 7.93
N THR A 136 -25.25 -16.25 8.50
CA THR A 136 -25.85 -15.78 9.76
C THR A 136 -27.37 -15.69 9.65
N LYS A 137 -27.89 -15.11 8.55
CA LYS A 137 -29.34 -15.03 8.30
C LYS A 137 -30.00 -16.40 8.18
N GLN A 138 -29.32 -17.38 7.57
CA GLN A 138 -29.84 -18.75 7.48
C GLN A 138 -29.91 -19.41 8.85
N MET A 139 -28.90 -19.20 9.70
CA MET A 139 -28.89 -19.71 11.08
C MET A 139 -30.00 -19.08 11.93
N ASP A 140 -30.20 -17.76 11.83
CA ASP A 140 -31.27 -17.06 12.53
C ASP A 140 -32.65 -17.56 12.12
N ALA A 141 -32.87 -17.78 10.82
CA ALA A 141 -34.10 -18.36 10.30
C ALA A 141 -34.33 -19.79 10.81
N PHE A 142 -33.28 -20.60 10.89
CA PHE A 142 -33.35 -21.96 11.43
C PHE A 142 -33.68 -21.97 12.94
N ILE A 143 -33.06 -21.09 13.72
CA ILE A 143 -33.36 -20.94 15.15
C ILE A 143 -34.82 -20.50 15.34
N ALA A 144 -35.27 -19.49 14.59
CA ALA A 144 -36.66 -19.02 14.66
C ALA A 144 -37.66 -20.13 14.28
N PHE A 145 -37.35 -20.94 13.27
CA PHE A 145 -38.16 -22.09 12.88
C PHE A 145 -38.25 -23.14 14.00
N ARG A 146 -37.12 -23.48 14.65
CA ARG A 146 -37.10 -24.42 15.77
C ARG A 146 -37.95 -23.96 16.94
N ILE A 147 -37.77 -22.71 17.37
CA ILE A 147 -38.56 -22.11 18.47
C ILE A 147 -40.06 -22.18 18.15
N LYS A 148 -40.45 -21.85 16.92
CA LYS A 148 -41.85 -21.92 16.49
C LYS A 148 -42.40 -23.35 16.52
N THR A 149 -41.60 -24.32 16.10
CA THR A 149 -42.01 -25.73 16.08
C THR A 149 -42.18 -26.30 17.48
N GLU A 150 -41.21 -26.03 18.37
CA GLU A 150 -41.27 -26.43 19.79
C GLU A 150 -42.49 -25.78 20.49
N LYS A 151 -42.79 -24.51 20.19
CA LYS A 151 -44.01 -23.86 20.70
C LYS A 151 -45.30 -24.58 20.25
N ILE A 152 -45.40 -24.96 18.97
CA ILE A 152 -46.57 -25.67 18.44
C ILE A 152 -46.72 -27.04 19.12
N GLU A 153 -45.62 -27.75 19.35
CA GLU A 153 -45.61 -29.05 20.04
C GLU A 153 -46.16 -28.92 21.47
N MET A 154 -45.72 -27.89 22.22
CA MET A 154 -46.25 -27.60 23.57
C MET A 154 -47.74 -27.21 23.56
N ASP A 155 -48.17 -26.39 22.60
CA ASP A 155 -49.57 -25.96 22.48
C ASP A 155 -50.51 -27.15 22.16
N PHE A 156 -50.00 -28.16 21.44
CA PHE A 156 -50.71 -29.41 21.16
C PHE A 156 -50.82 -30.32 22.39
N GLU A 157 -49.76 -30.46 23.19
CA GLU A 157 -49.79 -31.28 24.41
C GLU A 157 -50.75 -30.71 25.48
N VAL A 158 -50.77 -29.38 25.67
CA VAL A 158 -51.68 -28.72 26.64
C VAL A 158 -53.16 -28.81 26.23
N SER A 159 -53.46 -29.02 24.95
CA SER A 159 -54.86 -29.10 24.47
C SER A 159 -55.47 -30.51 24.58
N ILE A 160 -54.69 -31.52 24.97
CA ILE A 160 -55.12 -32.92 25.05
C ILE A 160 -55.42 -33.36 26.50
N ASP A 161 -55.00 -32.58 27.50
CA ASP A 161 -55.34 -32.72 28.93
C ASP A 161 -56.55 -31.85 29.35
#